data_AF-R5GTW2-F1
#
_entry.id   AF-R5GTW2-F1
#
_cell.length_a   1.000
_cell.length_b   1.000
_cell.length_c   1.000
_cell.angle_alpha   90.00
_cell.angle_beta   90.00
_cell.angle_gamma   90.00
#
_symmetry.space_group_name_H-M   'P 1'
#
loop_
_entity.id
_entity.type
_entity.pdbx_description
1 polymer ?
#
loop_
_entity_poly.entity_id
_entity_poly.type
_entity_poly.pdbx_seq_one_letter_code
_entity_poly.pdbx_strand_id
1 'polypeptide(L)'
;MDEVCEEGTVSCITFNFGWLPKGDHNIFTNKSTSIPAIEKGMKLLKSGGIMTLIIYYGRETGFEERDALLEYLPTIDSNRYTVIEMPFVNRPNCPPIPIIIMKDI
;
A
#
# COMPACT_ATOMS: atom_id res chain seq x y z
N MET A 1 -9.34 0.53 12.41
CA MET A 1 -9.41 -0.80 11.74
C MET A 1 -9.86 -1.89 12.70
N ASP A 2 -9.32 -1.99 13.93
CA ASP A 2 -9.72 -3.05 14.89
C ASP A 2 -11.19 -3.01 15.29
N GLU A 3 -11.86 -1.87 15.15
CA GLU A 3 -13.23 -1.67 15.61
C GLU A 3 -14.30 -1.94 14.54
N VAL A 4 -13.91 -2.34 13.32
CA VAL A 4 -14.86 -2.35 12.17
C VAL A 4 -14.91 -3.70 11.45
N CYS A 5 -13.83 -4.48 11.40
CA CYS A 5 -13.79 -5.77 10.70
C CYS A 5 -12.96 -6.79 11.45
N GLU A 6 -13.42 -8.05 11.46
CA GLU A 6 -12.70 -9.18 12.05
C GLU A 6 -11.58 -9.68 11.12
N GLU A 7 -10.54 -10.32 11.68
CA GLU A 7 -9.49 -10.94 10.88
C GLU A 7 -10.06 -11.99 9.91
N GLY A 8 -9.53 -12.03 8.68
CA GLY A 8 -9.97 -13.01 7.69
C GLY A 8 -11.36 -12.77 7.08
N THR A 9 -11.97 -11.58 7.25
CA THR A 9 -13.31 -11.29 6.73
C THR A 9 -13.33 -10.33 5.54
N VAL A 10 -12.26 -9.54 5.36
CA VAL A 10 -12.21 -8.48 4.36
C VAL A 10 -11.83 -9.06 2.99
N SER A 11 -12.64 -8.76 1.97
CA SER A 11 -12.38 -9.26 0.61
C SER A 11 -11.38 -8.41 -0.17
N CYS A 12 -11.40 -7.09 0.06
CA CYS A 12 -10.56 -6.13 -0.66
C CYS A 12 -10.21 -4.95 0.24
N ILE A 13 -8.96 -4.48 0.15
CA ILE A 13 -8.48 -3.23 0.76
C ILE A 13 -7.78 -2.41 -0.32
N THR A 14 -7.97 -1.09 -0.31
CA THR A 14 -7.27 -0.20 -1.25
C THR A 14 -6.62 0.95 -0.50
N PHE A 15 -5.37 1.24 -0.85
CA PHE A 15 -4.65 2.43 -0.41
C PHE A 15 -4.28 3.27 -1.62
N ASN A 16 -4.47 4.58 -1.49
CA ASN A 16 -3.88 5.58 -2.36
C ASN A 16 -3.01 6.48 -1.47
N PHE A 17 -1.70 6.31 -1.52
CA PHE A 17 -0.74 7.02 -0.68
C PHE A 17 -0.37 8.36 -1.31
N GLY A 18 -0.46 9.44 -0.54
CA GLY A 18 -0.24 10.80 -0.99
C GLY A 18 -1.17 11.78 -0.26
N TRP A 19 -1.32 12.97 -0.84
CA TRP A 19 -2.29 13.96 -0.35
C TRP A 19 -3.65 13.83 -1.06
N LEU A 20 -4.67 14.42 -0.46
CA LEU A 20 -6.00 14.52 -1.07
C LEU A 20 -6.01 15.56 -2.20
N PRO A 21 -6.40 15.23 -3.44
CA PRO A 21 -6.50 16.21 -4.52
C PRO A 21 -7.44 17.37 -4.14
N LYS A 22 -6.99 18.62 -4.36
CA LYS A 22 -7.68 19.85 -3.95
C LYS A 22 -7.75 20.08 -2.43
N GLY A 23 -7.07 19.27 -1.63
CA GLY A 23 -6.91 19.47 -0.19
C GLY A 23 -5.62 20.20 0.17
N ASP A 24 -5.26 20.16 1.45
CA ASP A 24 -3.97 20.67 1.94
C ASP A 24 -2.85 19.70 1.57
N HIS A 25 -1.88 20.16 0.77
CA HIS A 25 -0.75 19.34 0.32
C HIS A 25 0.28 19.05 1.43
N ASN A 26 0.16 19.67 2.60
CA ASN A 26 0.96 19.34 3.78
C ASN A 26 0.38 18.15 4.58
N ILE A 27 -0.83 17.69 4.23
CA ILE A 27 -1.47 16.54 4.86
C ILE A 27 -1.44 15.37 3.86
N PHE A 28 -0.50 14.47 4.07
CA PHE A 28 -0.32 13.27 3.26
C PHE A 28 0.04 12.06 4.14
N THR A 29 -0.10 10.87 3.57
CA THR A 29 0.29 9.62 4.22
C THR A 29 1.79 9.59 4.53
N ASN A 30 2.19 8.82 5.53
CA ASN A 30 3.60 8.68 5.87
C ASN A 30 3.94 7.26 6.29
N LYS A 31 5.22 6.89 6.12
CA LYS A 31 5.76 5.56 6.44
C LYS A 31 5.41 5.05 7.84
N SER A 32 5.40 5.95 8.84
CA SER A 32 5.17 5.57 10.24
C SER A 32 3.75 5.05 10.49
N THR A 33 2.79 5.41 9.64
CA THR A 33 1.42 4.92 9.69
C THR A 33 1.09 3.93 8.58
N SER A 34 1.72 4.05 7.41
CA SER A 34 1.39 3.25 6.23
C SER A 34 1.81 1.79 6.36
N ILE A 35 3.02 1.51 6.86
CA ILE A 35 3.48 0.12 7.06
C ILE A 35 2.60 -0.60 8.11
N PRO A 36 2.34 -0.03 9.30
CA PRO A 36 1.42 -0.66 10.26
C PRO A 36 0.01 -0.86 9.70
N ALA A 37 -0.49 0.04 8.85
CA ALA A 37 -1.79 -0.12 8.21
C ALA A 37 -1.83 -1.27 7.20
N ILE A 38 -0.76 -1.46 6.42
CA ILE A 38 -0.61 -2.59 5.49
C ILE A 38 -0.54 -3.91 6.26
N GLU A 39 0.32 -4.02 7.28
CA GLU A 39 0.46 -5.20 8.13
C GLU A 39 -0.86 -5.65 8.72
N LYS A 40 -1.61 -4.68 9.24
CA LYS A 40 -2.93 -4.90 9.80
C LYS A 40 -3.96 -5.30 8.75
N GLY A 41 -3.98 -4.60 7.62
CA GLY A 41 -4.87 -4.92 6.50
C GLY A 41 -4.66 -6.33 5.98
N MET A 42 -3.42 -6.81 5.89
CA MET A 42 -3.11 -8.19 5.47
C MET A 42 -3.74 -9.25 6.39
N LYS A 43 -3.77 -9.01 7.71
CA LYS A 43 -4.46 -9.90 8.67
C LYS A 43 -5.98 -9.92 8.44
N LEU A 44 -6.57 -8.76 8.14
CA LEU A 44 -7.99 -8.61 7.86
C LEU A 44 -8.44 -9.30 6.57
N LEU A 45 -7.56 -9.43 5.58
CA LEU A 45 -7.91 -10.11 4.32
C LEU A 45 -8.33 -11.56 4.57
N LYS A 46 -9.44 -11.97 3.94
CA LYS A 46 -9.83 -13.39 3.85
C LYS A 46 -8.90 -14.15 2.89
N SER A 47 -8.92 -15.49 2.97
CA SER A 47 -8.26 -16.35 1.97
C SER A 47 -8.72 -15.98 0.54
N GLY A 48 -7.77 -15.80 -0.38
CA GLY A 48 -8.01 -15.26 -1.73
C GLY A 48 -8.36 -13.76 -1.79
N GLY A 49 -8.27 -13.02 -0.68
CA GLY A 49 -8.49 -11.58 -0.63
C GLY A 49 -7.34 -10.77 -1.23
N ILE A 50 -7.62 -9.53 -1.63
CA ILE A 50 -6.66 -8.65 -2.31
C ILE A 50 -6.49 -7.30 -1.61
N MET A 51 -5.27 -6.77 -1.61
CA MET A 51 -4.97 -5.39 -1.25
C MET A 51 -4.27 -4.69 -2.40
N THR A 52 -4.74 -3.51 -2.77
CA THR A 52 -4.10 -2.66 -3.79
C THR A 52 -3.46 -1.45 -3.15
N LEU A 53 -2.26 -1.11 -3.62
CA LEU A 53 -1.51 0.06 -3.16
C LEU A 53 -1.17 0.90 -4.39
N ILE A 54 -1.59 2.15 -4.41
CA ILE A 54 -1.08 3.13 -5.39
C ILE A 54 -0.19 4.10 -4.63
N ILE A 55 1.11 4.09 -4.94
CA ILE A 55 2.12 4.91 -4.27
C ILE A 55 2.41 6.14 -5.13
N TYR A 56 1.95 7.32 -4.68
CA TYR A 56 2.34 8.60 -5.26
C TYR A 56 3.55 9.16 -4.50
N TYR A 57 4.52 9.72 -5.22
CA TYR A 57 5.77 10.23 -4.64
C TYR A 57 6.35 11.40 -5.45
N GLY A 58 7.35 12.04 -4.86
CA GLY A 58 7.90 13.30 -5.35
C GLY A 58 7.11 14.51 -4.87
N ARG A 59 7.59 15.71 -5.23
CA ARG A 59 7.03 17.00 -4.78
C ARG A 59 6.84 17.04 -3.25
N GLU A 60 5.69 17.47 -2.77
CA GLU A 60 5.39 17.66 -1.35
C GLU A 60 5.38 16.33 -0.56
N THR A 61 4.99 15.21 -1.16
CA THR A 61 5.04 13.88 -0.50
C THR A 61 6.46 13.38 -0.28
N GLY A 62 7.43 13.92 -1.03
CA GLY A 62 8.81 13.46 -1.01
C GLY A 62 8.96 12.00 -1.46
N PHE A 63 10.04 11.37 -1.02
CA PHE A 63 10.42 10.01 -1.45
C PHE A 63 10.43 8.99 -0.30
N GLU A 64 10.38 9.45 0.95
CA GLU A 64 10.60 8.59 2.11
C GLU A 64 9.53 7.50 2.29
N GLU A 65 8.26 7.81 2.05
CA GLU A 65 7.19 6.82 2.15
C GLU A 65 7.32 5.75 1.07
N ARG A 66 7.59 6.15 -0.18
CA ARG A 66 7.87 5.22 -1.27
C ARG A 66 9.03 4.30 -0.91
N ASP A 67 10.16 4.87 -0.48
CA ASP A 67 11.38 4.09 -0.22
C ASP A 67 11.15 3.07 0.90
N ALA A 68 10.51 3.49 1.98
CA ALA A 68 10.17 2.59 3.07
C ALA A 68 9.20 1.48 2.64
N LEU A 69 8.21 1.79 1.80
CA LEU A 69 7.27 0.78 1.27
C LEU A 69 7.99 -0.20 0.34
N LEU A 70 8.82 0.28 -0.59
CA LEU A 70 9.56 -0.58 -1.52
C LEU A 70 10.65 -1.41 -0.82
N GLU A 71 11.17 -0.96 0.31
CA GLU A 71 12.06 -1.76 1.16
C GLU A 71 11.28 -2.83 1.95
N TYR A 72 10.09 -2.48 2.47
CA TYR A 72 9.27 -3.39 3.28
C TYR A 72 8.58 -4.49 2.47
N LEU A 73 7.97 -4.16 1.33
CA LEU A 73 7.14 -5.08 0.55
C LEU A 73 7.83 -6.41 0.19
N PRO A 74 9.11 -6.44 -0.23
CA PRO A 74 9.83 -7.69 -0.51
C PRO A 74 10.06 -8.59 0.72
N THR A 75 9.87 -8.07 1.94
CA THR A 75 10.07 -8.84 3.19
C THR A 75 8.83 -9.64 3.61
N ILE A 76 7.70 -9.44 2.92
CA ILE A 76 6.45 -10.14 3.20
C ILE A 76 6.61 -11.64 2.91
N ASP A 77 6.14 -12.48 3.83
CA ASP A 77 6.21 -13.94 3.73
C ASP A 77 5.46 -14.46 2.49
N SER A 78 6.24 -14.95 1.51
CA SER A 78 5.75 -15.45 0.23
C SER A 78 4.98 -16.76 0.31
N ASN A 79 4.95 -17.43 1.47
CA ASN A 79 4.10 -18.62 1.68
C ASN A 79 2.66 -18.26 2.07
N ARG A 80 2.40 -16.98 2.29
CA ARG A 80 1.10 -16.47 2.76
C ARG A 80 0.52 -15.42 1.84
N TYR A 81 1.39 -14.66 1.17
CA TYR A 81 0.99 -13.58 0.29
C TYR A 81 1.83 -13.55 -0.98
N THR A 82 1.17 -13.28 -2.10
CA THR A 82 1.82 -12.92 -3.35
C THR A 82 1.83 -11.40 -3.50
N VAL A 83 3.02 -10.81 -3.69
CA VAL A 83 3.21 -9.36 -3.85
C VAL A 83 3.72 -9.07 -5.28
N ILE A 84 3.03 -8.18 -6.00
CA ILE A 84 3.35 -7.83 -7.39
C ILE A 84 3.50 -6.31 -7.51
N GLU A 85 4.67 -5.85 -7.96
CA GLU A 85 4.96 -4.46 -8.31
C GLU A 85 4.88 -4.24 -9.84
N MET A 86 4.21 -3.17 -10.28
CA MET A 86 3.97 -2.89 -11.72
C MET A 86 4.37 -1.47 -12.13
N PRO A 87 5.67 -1.12 -12.15
CA PRO A 87 6.11 0.25 -12.38
C PRO A 87 5.94 0.65 -13.87
N PHE A 88 5.61 1.92 -14.12
CA PHE A 88 5.65 2.49 -15.46
C PHE A 88 7.09 2.82 -15.86
N VAL A 89 7.70 1.98 -16.69
CA VAL A 89 9.14 2.07 -17.01
C VAL A 89 9.54 3.18 -17.99
N ASN A 90 8.59 3.82 -18.67
CA ASN A 90 8.84 4.83 -19.70
C ASN A 90 8.17 6.18 -19.43
N ARG A 91 7.56 6.38 -18.25
CA ARG A 91 6.88 7.63 -17.91
C ARG A 91 7.78 8.51 -17.03
N PRO A 92 8.06 9.76 -17.43
CA PRO A 92 8.83 10.69 -16.60
C PRO A 92 7.99 11.22 -15.44
N ASN A 93 8.62 12.03 -14.57
CA ASN A 93 7.97 12.81 -13.51
C ASN A 93 7.28 11.98 -12.42
N CYS A 94 7.97 10.96 -11.91
CA CYS A 94 7.52 10.16 -10.76
C CYS A 94 6.13 9.53 -10.99
N PRO A 95 5.95 8.65 -12.01
CA PRO A 95 4.67 8.00 -12.22
C PRO A 95 4.30 7.15 -10.99
N PRO A 96 3.01 7.10 -10.60
CA PRO A 96 2.59 6.29 -9.46
C PRO A 96 2.97 4.83 -9.63
N ILE A 97 3.28 4.14 -8.53
CA ILE A 97 3.64 2.72 -8.54
C ILE A 97 2.44 1.91 -8.04
N PRO A 98 1.79 1.12 -8.90
CA PRO A 98 0.78 0.15 -8.49
C PRO A 98 1.42 -1.10 -7.90
N ILE A 99 0.92 -1.54 -6.76
CA ILE A 99 1.23 -2.82 -6.12
C ILE A 99 -0.07 -3.59 -5.88
N ILE A 100 0.00 -4.91 -6.03
CA ILE A 100 -1.04 -5.85 -5.59
C ILE A 100 -0.44 -6.79 -4.55
N ILE A 101 -1.14 -6.98 -3.44
CA ILE A 101 -0.89 -8.02 -2.44
C ILE A 101 -2.10 -8.96 -2.46
N MET A 102 -1.90 -10.25 -2.73
CA MET A 102 -2.95 -11.27 -2.68
C MET A 102 -2.66 -12.19 -1.51
N LYS A 103 -3.68 -12.50 -0.70
CA LYS A 103 -3.58 -13.53 0.33
C LYS A 103 -3.84 -14.88 -0.30
N ASP A 104 -2.95 -15.83 -0.06
CA ASP A 104 -3.06 -17.16 -0.63
C ASP A 104 -4.32 -17.88 -0.14
N ILE A 105 -4.75 -18.89 -0.90
CA ILE A 105 -6.01 -19.62 -0.66
C ILE A 105 -5.84 -20.65 0.46
#